data_AF-A0A660L450-F1
#
_entry.id   AF-A0A660L450-F1
#
_cell.length_a   1.000
_cell.length_b   1.000
_cell.length_c   1.000
_cell.angle_alpha   90.00
_cell.angle_beta   90.00
_cell.angle_gamma   90.00
#
_symmetry.space_group_name_H-M   'P 1'
#
loop_
_entity.id
_entity.type
_entity.pdbx_description
1 polymer ?
#
loop_
_entity_poly.entity_id
_entity_poly.type
_entity_poly.pdbx_seq_one_letter_code
_entity_poly.pdbx_strand_id
1 'polypeptide(L)'
;MSGSALIDLEIESSTEGEVRARVPVTDGLKQPLGLVHGGVYAVIADALTAGDGRVVTSQTSFLRPVVSGTMAVVARRRHSGRTTAVWETDVADGEGRLCAVVRTTVARG
;
A
#
# COMPACT_ATOMS: atom_id res chain seq x y z
N MET A 1 0.78 3.34 -16.71
CA MET A 1 0.95 3.52 -15.25
C MET A 1 1.96 2.49 -14.80
N SER A 2 3.15 2.91 -14.35
CA SER A 2 4.20 1.98 -13.95
C SER A 2 3.91 1.49 -12.53
N GLY A 3 3.66 0.19 -12.36
CA GLY A 3 3.75 -0.44 -11.05
C GLY A 3 5.16 -0.31 -10.48
N SER A 4 5.31 -0.51 -9.17
CA SER A 4 6.64 -0.55 -8.55
C SER A 4 7.31 -1.87 -8.87
N ALA A 5 8.31 -1.84 -9.78
CA ALA A 5 9.09 -3.01 -10.18
C ALA A 5 9.90 -3.63 -9.02
N LEU A 6 10.05 -2.93 -7.90
CA LEU A 6 10.78 -3.43 -6.73
C LEU A 6 9.98 -4.45 -5.91
N ILE A 7 8.65 -4.44 -6.01
CA ILE A 7 7.76 -5.30 -5.22
C ILE A 7 6.75 -6.04 -6.10
N ASP A 8 6.93 -6.06 -7.42
CA ASP A 8 6.00 -6.68 -8.37
C ASP A 8 4.54 -6.22 -8.14
N LEU A 9 4.35 -4.93 -7.83
CA LEU A 9 3.02 -4.37 -7.59
C LEU A 9 2.28 -4.21 -8.92
N GLU A 10 1.10 -4.83 -8.99
CA GLU A 10 0.22 -4.81 -10.15
C GLU A 10 -1.05 -4.02 -9.82
N ILE A 11 -1.28 -2.91 -10.53
CA ILE A 11 -2.51 -2.12 -10.38
C ILE A 11 -3.64 -2.81 -11.15
N GLU A 12 -4.71 -3.16 -10.45
CA GLU A 12 -5.91 -3.78 -11.04
C GLU A 12 -6.90 -2.71 -11.56
N SER A 13 -7.07 -1.64 -10.80
CA SER A 13 -7.95 -0.52 -11.17
C SER A 13 -7.49 0.76 -10.49
N SER A 14 -7.68 1.90 -11.17
CA SER A 14 -7.36 3.22 -10.62
C SER A 14 -8.45 4.21 -10.98
N THR A 15 -8.98 4.87 -9.97
CA THR A 15 -9.95 5.97 -10.06
C THR A 15 -9.44 7.14 -9.21
N GLU A 16 -10.12 8.29 -9.25
CA GLU A 16 -9.71 9.47 -8.47
C GLU A 16 -9.69 9.22 -6.95
N GLY A 17 -10.61 8.40 -6.44
CA GLY A 17 -10.81 8.17 -5.01
C GLY A 17 -10.35 6.80 -4.49
N GLU A 18 -10.09 5.84 -5.37
CA GLU A 18 -9.73 4.47 -5.00
C GLU A 18 -8.76 3.86 -6.03
N VAL A 19 -7.71 3.20 -5.53
CA VAL A 19 -6.78 2.40 -6.32
C VAL A 19 -6.74 0.99 -5.74
N ARG A 20 -6.83 -0.02 -6.59
CA ARG A 20 -6.72 -1.44 -6.23
C ARG A 20 -5.50 -2.05 -6.87
N ALA A 21 -4.80 -2.88 -6.13
CA ALA A 21 -3.60 -3.53 -6.58
C ALA A 21 -3.40 -4.90 -5.92
N ARG A 22 -2.49 -5.68 -6.48
CA ARG A 22 -1.98 -6.92 -5.88
C ARG A 22 -0.46 -6.89 -5.79
N VAL A 23 0.06 -7.61 -4.80
CA VAL A 23 1.49 -7.76 -4.56
C VAL A 23 1.79 -9.22 -4.24
N PRO A 24 2.51 -9.97 -5.09
CA PRO A 24 2.93 -11.33 -4.79
C PRO A 24 3.98 -11.33 -3.68
N VAL A 25 3.84 -12.23 -2.70
CA VAL A 25 4.80 -12.37 -1.61
C VAL A 25 5.94 -13.25 -2.07
N THR A 26 7.10 -12.64 -2.31
CA THR A 26 8.36 -13.34 -2.61
C THR A 26 9.27 -13.36 -1.39
N ASP A 27 10.30 -14.22 -1.40
CA ASP A 27 11.26 -14.28 -0.30
C ASP A 27 12.05 -12.97 -0.13
N GLY A 28 12.24 -12.21 -1.21
CA GLY A 28 12.86 -10.88 -1.15
C GLY A 28 12.04 -9.84 -0.39
N LEU A 29 10.73 -10.06 -0.21
CA LEU A 29 9.85 -9.18 0.57
C LEU A 29 9.80 -9.57 2.06
N LYS A 30 10.42 -10.68 2.45
CA LYS A 30 10.36 -11.19 3.82
C LYS A 30 11.51 -10.66 4.67
N GLN A 31 11.22 -10.40 5.92
CA GLN A 31 12.22 -10.20 6.96
C GLN A 31 12.76 -11.57 7.45
N PRO A 32 13.85 -11.63 8.24
CA PRO A 32 14.47 -12.89 8.68
C PRO A 32 13.54 -13.88 9.41
N LEU A 33 12.44 -13.40 9.99
CA LEU A 33 11.40 -14.23 10.62
C LEU A 33 10.43 -14.90 9.63
N GLY A 34 10.63 -14.73 8.32
CA GLY A 34 9.77 -15.29 7.27
C GLY A 34 8.46 -14.54 7.04
N LEU A 35 8.26 -13.39 7.70
CA LEU A 35 7.10 -12.52 7.55
C LEU A 35 7.39 -11.43 6.52
N VAL A 36 6.39 -10.92 5.81
CA VAL A 36 6.56 -9.72 4.97
C VAL A 36 7.13 -8.57 5.81
N HIS A 37 8.18 -7.93 5.31
CA HIS A 37 8.88 -6.84 5.98
C HIS A 37 7.96 -5.61 6.12
N GLY A 38 7.97 -4.95 7.28
CA GLY A 38 7.07 -3.81 7.55
C GLY A 38 7.19 -2.67 6.54
N GLY A 39 8.39 -2.44 6.02
CA GLY A 39 8.66 -1.44 4.97
C GLY A 39 7.93 -1.69 3.65
N VAL A 40 7.56 -2.94 3.33
CA VAL A 40 6.84 -3.27 2.08
C VAL A 40 5.48 -2.59 2.06
N TYR A 41 4.77 -2.57 3.18
CA TYR A 41 3.46 -1.92 3.30
C TYR A 41 3.54 -0.39 3.07
N ALA A 42 4.60 0.24 3.56
CA ALA A 42 4.85 1.66 3.30
C ALA A 42 5.16 1.92 1.83
N VAL A 43 5.98 1.07 1.18
CA VAL A 43 6.28 1.16 -0.27
C VAL A 43 5.03 0.97 -1.11
N ILE A 44 4.15 0.03 -0.74
CA ILE A 44 2.85 -0.17 -1.39
C ILE A 44 2.03 1.13 -1.34
N ALA A 45 1.84 1.69 -0.14
CA ALA A 45 1.02 2.89 0.02
C ALA A 45 1.64 4.12 -0.70
N ASP A 46 2.96 4.26 -0.67
CA ASP A 46 3.68 5.31 -1.39
C ASP A 46 3.47 5.18 -2.90
N ALA A 47 3.69 3.99 -3.46
CA ALA A 47 3.51 3.72 -4.89
C ALA A 47 2.07 4.00 -5.37
N LEU A 48 1.05 3.63 -4.59
CA LEU A 48 -0.34 3.86 -4.96
C LEU A 48 -0.80 5.32 -4.82
N THR A 49 -0.06 6.14 -4.05
CA THR A 49 -0.43 7.54 -3.78
C THR A 49 0.48 8.56 -4.45
N ALA A 50 1.58 8.12 -5.09
CA ALA A 50 2.57 8.97 -5.73
C ALA A 50 2.01 9.92 -6.80
N GLY A 51 0.91 9.55 -7.46
CA GLY A 51 0.24 10.41 -8.45
C GLY A 51 -0.45 11.64 -7.83
N ASP A 52 -0.62 11.68 -6.51
CA ASP A 52 -1.38 12.69 -5.80
C ASP A 52 -0.50 13.72 -5.08
N GLY A 53 0.83 13.59 -5.18
CA GLY A 53 1.80 14.50 -4.57
C GLY A 53 2.95 13.77 -3.88
N ARG A 54 3.64 14.48 -2.98
CA ARG A 54 4.76 13.93 -2.21
C ARG A 54 4.29 13.43 -0.86
N VAL A 55 4.57 12.17 -0.52
CA VAL A 55 4.31 11.64 0.82
C VAL A 55 5.11 12.43 1.86
N VAL A 56 4.43 12.92 2.89
CA VAL A 56 5.04 13.66 4.02
C VAL A 56 4.92 12.89 5.34
N THR A 57 3.92 12.03 5.48
CA THR A 57 3.77 11.13 6.62
C THR A 57 3.22 9.80 6.15
N SER A 58 3.73 8.70 6.71
CA SER A 58 3.15 7.36 6.53
C SER A 58 3.19 6.63 7.87
N GLN A 59 2.04 6.12 8.30
CA GLN A 59 1.90 5.32 9.51
C GLN A 59 1.25 3.99 9.17
N THR A 60 1.85 2.90 9.61
CA THR A 60 1.31 1.55 9.41
C THR A 60 0.85 0.95 10.73
N SER A 61 -0.35 0.38 10.75
CA SER A 61 -0.85 -0.49 11.81
C SER A 61 -0.82 -1.93 11.32
N PHE A 62 -0.02 -2.79 11.97
CA PHE A 62 0.08 -4.21 11.66
C PHE A 62 -0.91 -5.01 12.51
N LEU A 63 -1.78 -5.78 11.87
CA LEU A 63 -2.87 -6.53 12.51
C LEU A 63 -2.65 -8.05 12.42
N ARG A 64 -2.12 -8.53 11.29
CA ARG A 64 -1.83 -9.95 11.06
C ARG A 64 -0.58 -10.10 10.19
N PRO A 65 0.31 -11.07 10.48
CA PRO A 65 1.45 -11.35 9.61
C PRO A 65 1.00 -11.96 8.27
N VAL A 66 1.68 -11.58 7.20
CA VAL A 66 1.60 -12.25 5.90
C VAL A 66 2.90 -13.04 5.70
N VAL A 67 2.79 -14.30 5.28
CA VAL A 67 3.94 -15.22 5.10
C VAL A 67 4.08 -15.75 3.68
N SER A 68 3.01 -15.73 2.88
CA SER A 68 2.99 -16.27 1.52
C SER A 68 1.75 -15.79 0.75
N GLY A 69 1.65 -16.19 -0.51
CA GLY A 69 0.51 -15.90 -1.37
C GLY A 69 0.61 -14.51 -2.01
N THR A 70 -0.55 -13.91 -2.26
CA THR A 70 -0.65 -12.58 -2.88
C THR A 70 -1.46 -11.67 -1.98
N MET A 71 -0.91 -10.51 -1.65
CA MET A 71 -1.62 -9.48 -0.90
C MET A 71 -2.58 -8.75 -1.83
N ALA A 72 -3.83 -8.56 -1.39
CA ALA A 72 -4.79 -7.68 -2.02
C ALA A 72 -4.72 -6.31 -1.34
N VAL A 73 -4.65 -5.25 -2.14
CA VAL A 73 -4.43 -3.89 -1.66
C VAL A 73 -5.53 -2.97 -2.17
N VAL A 74 -6.09 -2.16 -1.28
CA VAL A 74 -7.05 -1.11 -1.64
C VAL A 74 -6.68 0.20 -0.96
N ALA A 75 -6.25 1.18 -1.72
CA ALA A 75 -5.99 2.55 -1.27
C ALA A 75 -7.20 3.43 -1.54
N ARG A 76 -7.71 4.13 -0.52
CA ARG A 76 -8.83 5.05 -0.62
C ARG A 76 -8.48 6.45 -0.14
N ARG A 77 -8.86 7.45 -0.92
CA ARG A 77 -8.71 8.85 -0.54
C ARG A 77 -9.75 9.18 0.54
N ARG A 78 -9.28 9.59 1.71
CA ARG A 78 -10.12 9.97 2.87
C ARG A 78 -10.32 11.47 2.98
N HIS A 79 -9.36 12.25 2.47
CA HIS A 79 -9.43 13.70 2.41
C HIS A 79 -8.74 14.19 1.13
N SER A 80 -9.33 15.19 0.47
CA SER A 80 -8.76 15.86 -0.70
C SER A 80 -8.87 17.37 -0.54
N GLY A 81 -7.84 17.99 0.02
CA GLY A 81 -7.74 19.44 0.19
C GLY A 81 -6.88 20.09 -0.88
N ARG A 82 -6.78 21.42 -0.84
CA ARG A 82 -5.97 22.19 -1.80
C ARG A 82 -4.47 21.86 -1.70
N THR A 83 -3.95 21.72 -0.49
CA THR A 83 -2.51 21.54 -0.23
C THR A 83 -2.15 20.14 0.26
N THR A 84 -3.13 19.34 0.68
CA THR A 84 -2.89 17.98 1.18
C THR A 84 -3.97 17.00 0.77
N ALA A 85 -3.62 15.72 0.73
CA ALA A 85 -4.56 14.61 0.74
C ALA A 85 -4.21 13.65 1.86
N VAL A 86 -5.21 12.89 2.30
CA VAL A 86 -5.02 11.74 3.19
C VAL A 86 -5.58 10.51 2.52
N TRP A 87 -4.78 9.45 2.51
CA TRP A 87 -5.12 8.14 1.99
C TRP A 87 -5.06 7.10 3.11
N GLU A 88 -5.90 6.08 2.97
CA GLU A 88 -5.90 4.90 3.82
C GLU A 88 -5.81 3.68 2.91
N THR A 89 -4.82 2.84 3.14
CA THR A 89 -4.52 1.66 2.32
C THR A 89 -4.72 0.42 3.16
N ASP A 90 -5.72 -0.36 2.81
CA ASP A 90 -5.99 -1.68 3.39
C ASP A 90 -5.14 -2.72 2.65
N VAL A 91 -4.45 -3.58 3.40
CA VAL A 91 -3.72 -4.73 2.86
C VAL A 91 -4.28 -6.00 3.49
N ALA A 92 -4.78 -6.90 2.65
CA ALA A 92 -5.35 -8.18 3.04
C ALA A 92 -4.55 -9.35 2.44
N ASP A 93 -4.59 -10.50 3.10
CA ASP A 93 -4.00 -11.73 2.57
C ASP A 93 -4.88 -12.42 1.51
N GLY A 94 -4.43 -13.57 0.99
CA GLY A 94 -5.15 -14.33 -0.03
C GLY A 94 -6.51 -14.91 0.41
N GLU A 95 -6.80 -14.91 1.72
CA GLU A 95 -8.10 -15.28 2.27
C GLU A 95 -9.00 -14.05 2.50
N GLY A 96 -8.54 -12.85 2.15
CA GLY A 96 -9.27 -11.60 2.34
C GLY A 96 -9.24 -11.08 3.76
N ARG A 97 -8.35 -11.58 4.63
CA ARG A 97 -8.26 -11.13 6.02
C ARG A 97 -7.39 -9.88 6.09
N LEU A 98 -7.86 -8.82 6.74
CA LEU A 98 -7.12 -7.56 6.87
C LEU A 98 -5.83 -7.75 7.70
N CYS A 99 -4.68 -7.44 7.11
CA CYS A 99 -3.36 -7.66 7.69
C CYS A 99 -2.67 -6.37 8.12
N ALA A 100 -2.86 -5.27 7.37
CA ALA A 100 -2.36 -3.97 7.74
C ALA A 100 -3.23 -2.85 7.20
N VAL A 101 -3.17 -1.70 7.88
CA VAL A 101 -3.73 -0.43 7.41
C VAL A 101 -2.61 0.60 7.39
N VAL A 102 -2.42 1.25 6.24
CA VAL A 102 -1.41 2.30 6.06
C VAL A 102 -2.11 3.63 5.82
N ARG A 103 -1.86 4.60 6.70
CA ARG A 103 -2.36 5.96 6.55
C ARG A 103 -1.25 6.87 6.03
N THR A 104 -1.49 7.48 4.89
CA THR A 104 -0.51 8.33 4.21
C THR A 104 -1.08 9.73 4.06
N THR A 105 -0.28 10.75 4.38
CA THR A 105 -0.57 12.14 4.04
C THR A 105 0.35 12.55 2.91
N VAL A 106 -0.22 13.10 1.84
CA VAL A 106 0.52 13.65 0.70
C VAL A 106 0.39 15.17 0.69
N ALA A 107 1.50 15.84 0.41
CA ALA A 107 1.52 17.28 0.12
C ALA A 107 1.38 17.50 -1.39
N ARG A 108 0.51 18.44 -1.76
CA ARG A 108 0.25 18.85 -3.15
C ARG A 108 0.96 20.16 -3.46
N GLY A 109 1.42 20.27 -4.71
CA GLY A 109 1.95 21.51 -5.27
C GLY A 109 0.84 22.48 -5.65
#